data_AF-A0A8H6M2X9-F1
#
_entry.id   AF-A0A8H6M2X9-F1
#
_cell.length_a   1.000
_cell.length_b   1.000
_cell.length_c   1.000
_cell.angle_alpha   90.00
_cell.angle_beta   90.00
_cell.angle_gamma   90.00
#
_symmetry.space_group_name_H-M   'P 1'
#
loop_
_entity.id
_entity.type
_entity.pdbx_description
1 polymer ?
#
loop_
_entity_poly.entity_id
_entity_poly.type
_entity_poly.pdbx_seq_one_letter_code
_entity_poly.pdbx_strand_id
1 'polypeptide(L)'
;MGTMYKLFVFTNEAGWVIYQQSGSRSYCILSLSCLTPSTSCPFEITLKMPAPSTESKKQTPLNGDSGPKSPAQICCSKEYYMPDGDVWALVKSDTYCRFHSYWTRNATNFYESFLEPGKKLEKDALPGTGPEKAIIIRNATIQEFERFLWVFYNKKYDDYSEASLEDWFTILRLSHEWGYEDVKAMALRYIKGRAEEIPDLVDRIVLYEKYSLPSDTILPMYMTLCTREEFPTDTECSKLGDTRALQIHRARERL
;
A
#
# COMPACT_ATOMS: atom_id res chain seq x y z
N MET A 1 26.28 -32.40 21.62
CA MET A 1 24.99 -31.91 22.15
C MET A 1 24.42 -30.96 21.12
N GLY A 2 23.35 -31.36 20.43
CA GLY A 2 22.76 -30.55 19.36
C GLY A 2 21.93 -29.40 19.95
N THR A 3 22.22 -28.18 19.53
CA THR A 3 21.39 -27.01 19.83
C THR A 3 20.01 -27.22 19.20
N MET A 4 18.95 -27.32 20.00
CA MET A 4 17.58 -27.37 19.47
C MET A 4 17.10 -25.95 19.14
N TYR A 5 16.61 -25.78 17.93
CA TYR A 5 15.96 -24.55 17.46
C TYR A 5 14.46 -24.83 17.32
N LYS A 6 13.62 -24.00 17.92
CA LYS A 6 12.17 -24.02 17.68
C LYS A 6 11.88 -23.19 16.44
N LEU A 7 11.31 -23.85 15.42
CA LEU A 7 10.97 -23.25 14.13
C LEU A 7 9.50 -22.83 14.13
N PHE A 8 9.24 -21.55 13.87
CA PHE A 8 7.92 -20.97 13.71
C PHE A 8 7.78 -20.50 12.27
N VAL A 9 7.03 -21.24 11.46
CA VAL A 9 6.75 -20.86 10.07
C VAL A 9 5.49 -20.00 10.07
N PHE A 10 5.62 -18.73 9.68
CA PHE A 10 4.49 -17.84 9.43
C PHE A 10 4.33 -17.70 7.92
N THR A 11 3.35 -18.41 7.36
CA THR A 11 3.03 -18.29 5.94
C THR A 11 2.07 -17.13 5.72
N ASN A 12 2.57 -16.00 5.24
CA ASN A 12 1.80 -15.07 4.41
C ASN A 12 2.25 -15.23 2.94
N GLU A 13 1.67 -14.47 2.00
CA GLU A 13 2.08 -14.45 0.59
C GLU A 13 3.58 -14.10 0.39
N ALA A 14 4.25 -13.55 1.41
CA ALA A 14 5.67 -13.22 1.40
C ALA A 14 6.58 -14.30 2.04
N GLY A 15 6.03 -15.38 2.62
CA GLY A 15 6.77 -16.56 3.09
C GLY A 15 7.90 -16.28 4.11
N TRP A 16 7.63 -16.40 5.41
CA TRP A 16 8.66 -16.19 6.45
C TRP A 16 8.79 -17.34 7.44
N VAL A 17 10.00 -17.47 8.00
CA VAL A 17 10.31 -18.42 9.06
C VAL A 17 11.03 -17.70 10.20
N ILE A 18 10.45 -17.73 11.40
CA ILE A 18 11.06 -17.26 12.64
C ILE A 18 11.65 -18.46 13.36
N TYR A 19 12.85 -18.35 13.91
CA TYR A 19 13.42 -19.38 14.76
C TYR A 19 13.86 -18.80 16.09
N GLN A 20 13.62 -19.57 17.14
CA GLN A 20 14.08 -19.31 18.50
C GLN A 20 15.05 -20.40 18.91
N GLN A 21 16.26 -20.02 19.34
CA GLN A 21 17.20 -20.97 19.93
C GLN A 21 16.71 -21.34 21.34
N SER A 22 16.66 -22.64 21.65
CA SER A 22 16.26 -23.11 22.99
C SER A 22 17.15 -22.47 24.07
N GLY A 23 16.53 -21.77 25.02
CA GLY A 23 17.21 -21.06 26.11
C GLY A 23 17.56 -19.59 25.84
N SER A 24 17.25 -19.05 24.65
CA SER A 24 17.46 -17.63 24.33
C SER A 24 16.14 -16.86 24.21
N ARG A 25 16.12 -15.60 24.67
CA ARG A 25 15.06 -14.62 24.40
C ARG A 25 15.25 -13.88 23.07
N SER A 26 16.30 -14.22 22.32
CA SER A 26 16.61 -13.62 21.02
C SER A 26 16.01 -14.47 19.88
N TYR A 27 15.35 -13.80 18.95
CA TYR A 27 14.73 -14.40 17.76
C TYR A 27 15.48 -13.93 16.51
N CYS A 28 15.57 -14.80 15.51
CA CYS A 28 16.15 -14.46 14.21
C CYS A 28 15.14 -14.73 13.08
N ILE A 29 15.18 -13.88 12.06
CA ILE A 29 14.20 -13.82 10.97
C ILE A 29 14.93 -14.17 9.68
N LEU A 30 14.44 -15.14 8.92
CA LEU A 30 14.94 -15.45 7.57
C LEU A 30 13.81 -15.38 6.54
N SER A 31 14.12 -14.80 5.38
CA SER A 31 13.29 -14.89 4.17
C SER A 31 13.32 -16.32 3.62
N LEU A 32 12.17 -16.84 3.16
CA LEU A 32 12.14 -18.13 2.46
C LEU A 32 13.00 -18.15 1.18
N SER A 33 13.33 -16.98 0.61
CA SER A 33 14.26 -16.88 -0.53
C SER A 33 15.69 -17.38 -0.24
N CYS A 34 16.05 -17.54 1.05
CA CYS A 34 17.35 -18.06 1.47
C CYS A 34 17.38 -19.58 1.69
N LEU A 35 16.26 -20.29 1.52
CA LEU A 35 16.17 -21.73 1.71
C LEU A 35 16.18 -22.43 0.35
N THR A 36 17.31 -23.04 -0.02
CA THR A 36 17.40 -23.90 -1.20
C THR A 36 16.60 -25.18 -0.99
N PRO A 37 15.63 -25.53 -1.85
CA PRO A 37 14.89 -26.77 -1.71
C PRO A 37 15.72 -27.95 -2.23
N SER A 38 16.06 -28.90 -1.35
CA SER A 38 16.45 -30.24 -1.80
C SER A 38 15.19 -31.01 -2.24
N THR A 39 15.25 -31.51 -3.46
CA THR A 39 14.23 -32.22 -4.24
C THR A 39 13.51 -33.36 -3.51
N SER A 40 12.17 -33.37 -3.52
CA SER A 40 11.37 -34.50 -4.04
C SER A 40 9.85 -34.26 -3.93
N CYS A 41 9.18 -34.30 -5.08
CA CYS A 41 7.82 -34.83 -5.30
C CYS A 41 6.56 -34.00 -4.93
N PRO A 42 5.41 -34.28 -5.59
CA PRO A 42 4.74 -33.33 -6.48
C PRO A 42 3.25 -33.10 -6.15
N PHE A 43 2.66 -31.96 -6.49
CA PHE A 43 1.21 -31.88 -6.75
C PHE A 43 0.90 -30.62 -7.59
N GLU A 44 0.51 -30.83 -8.85
CA GLU A 44 -0.19 -29.86 -9.70
C GLU A 44 -1.66 -29.81 -9.28
N ILE A 45 -2.21 -28.61 -9.10
CA ILE A 45 -3.66 -28.40 -8.96
C ILE A 45 -4.10 -27.38 -10.02
N THR A 46 -4.73 -27.90 -11.06
CA THR A 46 -5.38 -27.13 -12.13
C THR A 46 -6.80 -26.76 -11.70
N LEU A 47 -7.13 -25.47 -11.62
CA LEU A 47 -8.49 -24.98 -11.41
C LEU A 47 -9.06 -24.35 -12.69
N LYS A 48 -10.21 -24.86 -13.12
CA LYS A 48 -10.94 -24.51 -14.34
C LYS A 48 -12.02 -23.48 -13.99
N MET A 49 -11.94 -22.28 -14.56
CA MET A 49 -12.94 -21.23 -14.35
C MET A 49 -14.15 -21.39 -15.30
N PRO A 50 -15.40 -21.15 -14.84
CA PRO A 50 -16.56 -21.08 -15.71
C PRO A 50 -16.73 -19.70 -16.36
N ALA A 51 -17.29 -19.69 -17.58
CA ALA A 51 -17.53 -18.50 -18.41
C ALA A 51 -18.72 -17.65 -17.92
N PRO A 52 -18.73 -16.33 -18.16
CA PRO A 52 -19.84 -15.47 -17.81
C PRO A 52 -20.99 -15.54 -18.82
N SER A 53 -22.21 -15.64 -18.30
CA SER A 53 -23.46 -15.60 -19.07
C SER A 53 -23.86 -14.16 -19.41
N THR A 54 -24.21 -13.96 -20.67
CA THR A 54 -24.82 -12.76 -21.26
C THR A 54 -26.27 -12.57 -20.84
N GLU A 55 -26.64 -11.36 -20.39
CA GLU A 55 -28.01 -10.85 -20.50
C GLU A 55 -28.03 -9.36 -20.86
N SER A 56 -28.75 -9.05 -21.94
CA SER A 56 -29.05 -7.73 -22.47
C SER A 56 -30.40 -7.26 -21.94
N LYS A 57 -30.55 -5.96 -21.59
CA LYS A 57 -31.78 -5.19 -21.90
C LYS A 57 -31.64 -3.66 -21.76
N LYS A 58 -31.86 -3.02 -22.93
CA LYS A 58 -32.67 -1.82 -23.26
C LYS A 58 -32.39 -0.44 -22.61
N GLN A 59 -32.00 0.49 -23.49
CA GLN A 59 -32.13 1.95 -23.44
C GLN A 59 -33.59 2.43 -23.46
N THR A 60 -33.92 3.58 -22.84
CA THR A 60 -34.42 4.83 -23.49
C THR A 60 -34.48 5.99 -22.46
N PRO A 61 -34.70 7.29 -22.83
CA PRO A 61 -33.74 8.36 -22.53
C PRO A 61 -34.32 9.50 -21.66
N LEU A 62 -33.46 10.31 -21.04
CA LEU A 62 -33.84 11.67 -20.62
C LEU A 62 -32.73 12.67 -20.95
N ASN A 63 -33.14 13.67 -21.74
CA ASN A 63 -32.38 14.82 -22.19
C ASN A 63 -31.93 15.69 -21.02
N GLY A 64 -30.74 16.27 -21.17
CA GLY A 64 -30.17 17.30 -20.31
C GLY A 64 -28.86 17.77 -20.91
N ASP A 65 -28.98 18.54 -21.99
CA ASP A 65 -27.88 19.15 -22.73
C ASP A 65 -27.08 20.09 -21.80
N SER A 66 -25.90 19.64 -21.41
CA SER A 66 -24.78 20.52 -21.13
C SER A 66 -23.61 19.94 -21.91
N GLY A 67 -23.24 20.59 -23.01
CA GLY A 67 -22.14 20.20 -23.86
C GLY A 67 -20.83 19.94 -23.11
N PRO A 68 -19.82 19.33 -23.76
CA PRO A 68 -18.56 19.01 -23.12
C PRO A 68 -17.93 20.29 -22.57
N LYS A 69 -17.90 20.40 -21.24
CA LYS A 69 -17.25 21.53 -20.57
C LYS A 69 -15.78 21.51 -20.98
N SER A 70 -15.31 22.65 -21.50
CA SER A 70 -13.89 22.88 -21.79
C SER A 70 -13.02 22.41 -20.61
N PRO A 71 -11.85 21.77 -20.86
CA PRO A 71 -10.95 21.28 -19.81
C PRO A 71 -10.43 22.35 -18.84
N ALA A 72 -10.75 23.63 -19.10
CA ALA A 72 -10.37 24.76 -18.27
C ALA A 72 -11.11 24.87 -16.92
N GLN A 73 -12.16 24.07 -16.63
CA GLN A 73 -13.09 24.42 -15.55
C GLN A 73 -13.30 23.41 -14.41
N ILE A 74 -12.53 22.31 -14.35
CA ILE A 74 -12.49 21.44 -13.17
C ILE A 74 -11.03 21.27 -12.76
N CYS A 75 -10.47 22.31 -12.18
CA CYS A 75 -9.13 22.31 -11.60
C CYS A 75 -9.14 21.67 -10.21
N CYS A 76 -8.01 21.07 -9.86
CA CYS A 76 -7.51 20.90 -8.49
C CYS A 76 -7.88 22.10 -7.60
N SER A 77 -8.03 21.87 -6.28
CA SER A 77 -8.39 22.92 -5.35
C SER A 77 -7.52 24.17 -5.57
N LYS A 78 -8.09 25.38 -5.35
CA LYS A 78 -7.39 26.65 -5.63
C LYS A 78 -6.02 26.77 -4.96
N GLU A 79 -5.79 25.99 -3.90
CA GLU A 79 -4.57 25.96 -3.11
C GLU A 79 -3.44 25.16 -3.77
N TYR A 80 -3.77 24.13 -4.56
CA TYR A 80 -2.79 23.23 -5.17
C TYR A 80 -2.83 23.24 -6.71
N TYR A 81 -3.68 24.06 -7.32
CA TYR A 81 -3.54 24.38 -8.75
C TYR A 81 -2.19 25.06 -8.99
N MET A 82 -1.33 24.41 -9.77
CA MET A 82 -0.01 24.95 -10.14
C MET A 82 -0.04 25.48 -11.57
N PRO A 83 -0.12 26.81 -11.77
CA PRO A 83 -0.15 27.38 -13.10
C PRO A 83 1.11 27.08 -13.92
N ASP A 84 2.23 26.86 -13.25
CA ASP A 84 3.55 26.61 -13.85
C ASP A 84 3.85 25.10 -14.02
N GLY A 85 2.94 24.21 -13.61
CA GLY A 85 3.14 22.77 -13.72
C GLY A 85 3.11 22.27 -15.17
N ASP A 86 4.12 21.51 -15.59
CA ASP A 86 4.30 20.98 -16.94
C ASP A 86 3.73 19.56 -17.13
N VAL A 87 3.33 18.89 -16.04
CA VAL A 87 2.66 17.59 -16.07
C VAL A 87 1.17 17.75 -15.78
N TRP A 88 0.35 17.17 -16.65
CA TRP A 88 -1.10 17.10 -16.52
C TRP A 88 -1.52 15.73 -16.00
N ALA A 89 -2.30 15.70 -14.93
CA ALA A 89 -2.96 14.51 -14.41
C ALA A 89 -4.48 14.71 -14.38
N LEU A 90 -5.22 13.66 -14.71
CA LEU A 90 -6.67 13.58 -14.57
C LEU A 90 -6.98 12.60 -13.44
N VAL A 91 -7.41 13.14 -12.30
CA VAL A 91 -7.72 12.37 -11.09
C VAL A 91 -9.18 11.96 -11.13
N LYS A 92 -9.46 10.67 -10.87
CA LYS A 92 -10.81 10.07 -10.89
C LYS A 92 -11.67 10.35 -12.13
N SER A 93 -11.03 10.72 -13.24
CA SER A 93 -11.68 11.01 -14.53
C SER A 93 -12.50 12.30 -14.61
N ASP A 94 -12.41 13.20 -13.62
CA ASP A 94 -13.17 14.45 -13.64
C ASP A 94 -12.36 15.72 -13.29
N THR A 95 -11.22 15.57 -12.61
CA THR A 95 -10.47 16.71 -12.08
C THR A 95 -9.07 16.78 -12.65
N TYR A 96 -8.75 17.87 -13.36
CA TYR A 96 -7.41 18.11 -13.87
C TYR A 96 -6.52 18.76 -12.81
N CYS A 97 -5.33 18.19 -12.64
CA CYS A 97 -4.27 18.68 -11.77
C CYS A 97 -3.00 18.93 -12.58
N ARG A 98 -2.26 19.96 -12.20
CA ARG A 98 -0.96 20.29 -12.79
C ARG A 98 0.12 20.31 -11.72
N PHE A 99 1.28 19.76 -12.04
CA PHE A 99 2.45 19.74 -11.16
C PHE A 99 3.75 19.66 -11.98
N HIS A 100 4.89 19.88 -11.34
CA HIS A 100 6.20 19.92 -12.01
C HIS A 100 6.78 18.51 -12.22
N SER A 101 7.26 18.24 -13.43
CA SER A 101 7.92 17.00 -13.86
C SER A 101 9.19 16.69 -13.08
N TYR A 102 9.80 17.70 -12.45
CA TYR A 102 10.92 17.50 -11.52
C TYR A 102 10.60 16.43 -10.47
N TRP A 103 9.37 16.39 -9.96
CA TRP A 103 8.96 15.47 -8.90
C TRP A 103 8.75 14.04 -9.39
N THR A 104 8.48 13.81 -10.69
CA THR A 104 8.34 12.46 -11.22
C THR A 104 9.68 11.73 -11.37
N ARG A 105 10.80 12.46 -11.35
CA ARG A 105 12.15 11.89 -11.54
C ARG A 105 12.62 10.98 -10.42
N ASN A 106 12.15 11.24 -9.21
CA ASN A 106 12.54 10.48 -8.03
C ASN A 106 11.70 9.20 -7.85
N ALA A 107 10.67 9.02 -8.68
CA ALA A 107 9.87 7.83 -8.69
C ALA A 107 10.46 6.77 -9.61
N THR A 108 10.50 5.53 -9.14
CA THR A 108 11.00 4.40 -9.94
C THR A 108 10.02 3.98 -11.04
N ASN A 109 8.71 4.12 -10.82
CA ASN A 109 7.69 3.62 -11.74
C ASN A 109 6.46 4.54 -11.90
N PHE A 110 6.52 5.82 -11.49
CA PHE A 110 5.34 6.71 -11.48
C PHE A 110 4.53 6.68 -12.77
N TYR A 111 5.16 6.87 -13.93
CA TYR A 111 4.44 6.85 -15.21
C TYR A 111 3.88 5.45 -15.54
N GLU A 112 4.61 4.40 -15.20
CA GLU A 112 4.22 3.01 -15.46
C GLU A 112 3.03 2.59 -14.59
N SER A 113 2.93 3.12 -13.36
CA SER A 113 1.81 2.86 -12.43
C SER A 113 0.44 3.29 -12.98
N PHE A 114 0.39 4.13 -14.02
CA PHE A 114 -0.84 4.61 -14.64
C PHE A 114 -1.04 4.13 -16.08
N LEU A 115 -0.18 3.25 -16.58
CA LEU A 115 -0.38 2.63 -17.88
C LEU A 115 -1.44 1.53 -17.80
N GLU A 116 -2.16 1.32 -18.91
CA GLU A 116 -3.03 0.17 -19.06
C GLU A 116 -2.21 -1.14 -18.96
N PRO A 117 -2.76 -2.21 -18.35
CA PRO A 117 -2.06 -3.48 -18.21
C PRO A 117 -1.48 -3.98 -19.55
N GLY A 118 -0.20 -4.33 -19.56
CA GLY A 118 0.50 -4.83 -20.75
C GLY A 118 1.02 -3.73 -21.69
N LYS A 119 0.73 -2.45 -21.43
CA LYS A 119 1.39 -1.34 -22.12
C LYS A 119 2.70 -0.98 -21.45
N LYS A 120 3.69 -0.60 -22.26
CA LYS A 120 4.95 -0.03 -21.81
C LYS A 120 5.01 1.43 -22.21
N LEU A 121 5.79 2.21 -21.47
CA LEU A 121 6.08 3.58 -21.83
C LEU A 121 6.81 3.61 -23.18
N GLU A 122 6.25 4.29 -24.16
CA GLU A 122 6.97 4.52 -25.42
C GLU A 122 8.13 5.49 -25.17
N LYS A 123 9.30 5.21 -25.77
CA LYS A 123 10.52 6.01 -25.54
C LYS A 123 10.37 7.50 -25.83
N ASP A 124 9.49 7.85 -26.77
CA ASP A 124 9.30 9.22 -27.24
C ASP A 124 7.97 9.85 -26.78
N ALA A 125 7.14 9.12 -26.03
CA ALA A 125 5.89 9.63 -25.49
C ALA A 125 6.02 9.86 -23.99
N LEU A 126 6.23 11.12 -23.60
CA LEU A 126 6.09 11.53 -22.21
C LEU A 126 4.58 11.76 -21.92
N PRO A 127 3.95 10.98 -21.03
CA PRO A 127 2.59 11.21 -20.60
C PRO A 127 2.50 12.52 -19.82
N GLY A 128 1.34 13.16 -19.86
CA GLY A 128 1.06 14.39 -19.13
C GLY A 128 1.50 15.67 -19.84
N THR A 129 1.96 15.63 -21.10
CA THR A 129 2.35 16.84 -21.86
C THR A 129 1.14 17.59 -22.45
N GLY A 130 0.14 17.90 -21.62
CA GLY A 130 -1.10 18.58 -22.00
C GLY A 130 -2.35 17.81 -21.58
N PRO A 131 -3.53 18.47 -21.64
CA PRO A 131 -4.80 17.88 -21.17
C PRO A 131 -5.19 16.62 -21.94
N GLU A 132 -4.94 16.56 -23.25
CA GLU A 132 -5.28 15.39 -24.08
C GLU A 132 -4.41 14.16 -23.80
N LYS A 133 -3.22 14.37 -23.25
CA LYS A 133 -2.28 13.30 -22.87
C LYS A 133 -2.16 13.18 -21.36
N ALA A 134 -3.13 13.67 -20.59
CA ALA A 134 -3.06 13.69 -19.14
C ALA A 134 -2.91 12.27 -18.57
N ILE A 135 -2.13 12.16 -17.49
CA ILE A 135 -1.95 10.92 -16.74
C ILE A 135 -3.23 10.61 -15.98
N ILE A 136 -3.86 9.46 -16.23
CA ILE A 136 -5.11 9.10 -15.58
C ILE A 136 -4.82 8.43 -14.23
N ILE A 137 -5.05 9.16 -13.14
CA ILE A 137 -4.87 8.67 -11.77
C ILE A 137 -6.19 8.06 -11.29
N ARG A 138 -6.23 6.73 -11.20
CA ARG A 138 -7.44 5.96 -10.84
C ARG A 138 -7.46 5.51 -9.37
N ASN A 139 -6.30 5.38 -8.74
CA ASN A 139 -6.06 4.83 -7.40
C ASN A 139 -5.92 5.89 -6.28
N ALA A 140 -6.30 7.14 -6.55
CA ALA A 140 -6.33 8.21 -5.57
C ALA A 140 -7.52 9.14 -5.81
N THR A 141 -8.09 9.67 -4.73
CA THR A 141 -8.97 10.84 -4.74
C THR A 141 -8.16 12.12 -4.98
N ILE A 142 -8.86 13.22 -5.28
CA ILE A 142 -8.22 14.52 -5.41
C ILE A 142 -7.56 14.96 -4.09
N GLN A 143 -8.21 14.72 -2.95
CA GLN A 143 -7.68 15.09 -1.63
C GLN A 143 -6.43 14.29 -1.29
N GLU A 144 -6.42 12.97 -1.54
CA GLU A 144 -5.25 12.13 -1.32
C GLU A 144 -4.09 12.53 -2.23
N PHE A 145 -4.38 12.89 -3.50
CA PHE A 145 -3.38 13.36 -4.44
C PHE A 145 -2.79 14.71 -4.04
N GLU A 146 -3.63 15.68 -3.64
CA GLU A 146 -3.19 16.97 -3.12
C GLU A 146 -2.33 16.82 -1.87
N ARG A 147 -2.72 15.91 -0.96
CA ARG A 147 -1.94 15.60 0.23
C ARG A 147 -0.58 14.99 -0.10
N PHE A 148 -0.52 14.13 -1.11
CA PHE A 148 0.75 13.59 -1.60
C PHE A 148 1.63 14.69 -2.21
N LEU A 149 1.05 15.57 -3.04
CA LEU A 149 1.78 16.70 -3.62
C LEU A 149 2.31 17.67 -2.57
N TRP A 150 1.56 17.88 -1.48
CA TRP A 150 1.97 18.74 -0.37
C TRP A 150 3.33 18.36 0.21
N VAL A 151 3.72 17.07 0.19
CA VAL A 151 5.07 16.62 0.58
C VAL A 151 6.17 17.38 -0.16
N PHE A 152 6.01 17.59 -1.47
CA PHE A 152 7.02 18.20 -2.32
C PHE A 152 6.98 19.73 -2.32
N TYR A 153 5.80 20.30 -2.08
CA TYR A 153 5.59 21.75 -2.16
C TYR A 153 5.49 22.43 -0.78
N ASN A 154 5.75 21.69 0.29
CA ASN A 154 5.72 22.25 1.63
C ASN A 154 6.76 23.38 1.78
N LYS A 155 6.27 24.62 1.93
CA LYS A 155 7.11 25.81 2.12
C LYS A 155 7.64 25.95 3.56
N LYS A 156 7.13 25.15 4.50
CA LYS A 156 7.49 25.24 5.91
C LYS A 156 8.72 24.38 6.28
N TYR A 157 9.57 24.03 5.30
CA TYR A 157 10.84 23.32 5.53
C TYR A 157 10.71 22.08 6.44
N ASP A 158 9.95 21.07 5.98
CA ASP A 158 9.68 19.82 6.70
C ASP A 158 8.79 19.93 7.96
N ASP A 159 8.19 21.09 8.24
CA ASP A 159 7.09 21.16 9.21
C ASP A 159 5.80 20.59 8.61
N TYR A 160 5.45 19.40 9.08
CA TYR A 160 4.23 18.68 8.73
C TYR A 160 3.29 18.50 9.95
N SER A 161 3.33 19.43 10.90
CA SER A 161 2.52 19.38 12.13
C SER A 161 1.01 19.33 11.89
N GLU A 162 0.54 19.86 10.76
CA GLU A 162 -0.87 19.86 10.34
C GLU A 162 -1.34 18.51 9.75
N ALA A 163 -0.42 17.58 9.46
CA ALA A 163 -0.78 16.27 8.93
C ALA A 163 -1.42 15.40 10.02
N SER A 164 -2.56 14.80 9.71
CA SER A 164 -3.13 13.73 10.53
C SER A 164 -2.36 12.41 10.34
N LEU A 165 -2.60 11.43 11.21
CA LEU A 165 -2.04 10.09 11.02
C LEU A 165 -2.61 9.40 9.76
N GLU A 166 -3.87 9.67 9.43
CA GLU A 166 -4.53 9.19 8.22
C GLU A 166 -3.89 9.76 6.95
N ASP A 167 -3.50 11.04 6.96
CA ASP A 167 -2.74 11.64 5.87
C ASP A 167 -1.42 10.89 5.64
N TRP A 168 -0.72 10.50 6.69
CA TRP A 168 0.54 9.75 6.57
C TRP A 168 0.34 8.33 6.01
N PHE A 169 -0.74 7.64 6.39
CA PHE A 169 -1.08 6.35 5.78
C PHE A 169 -1.40 6.48 4.30
N THR A 170 -2.11 7.55 3.93
CA THR A 170 -2.38 7.88 2.53
C THR A 170 -1.09 8.13 1.76
N ILE A 171 -0.21 9.00 2.28
CA ILE A 171 1.09 9.30 1.67
C ILE A 171 1.92 8.02 1.53
N LEU A 172 1.94 7.18 2.55
CA LEU A 172 2.65 5.91 2.52
C LEU A 172 2.15 5.01 1.39
N ARG A 173 0.83 4.80 1.31
CA ARG A 173 0.20 3.98 0.27
C ARG A 173 0.57 4.46 -1.13
N LEU A 174 0.36 5.76 -1.39
CA LEU A 174 0.64 6.35 -2.69
C LEU A 174 2.13 6.32 -3.03
N SER A 175 3.01 6.61 -2.06
CA SER A 175 4.46 6.53 -2.26
C SER A 175 4.92 5.13 -2.61
N HIS A 176 4.30 4.09 -2.03
CA HIS A 176 4.63 2.72 -2.35
C HIS A 176 4.12 2.31 -3.74
N GLU A 177 2.85 2.60 -4.06
CA GLU A 177 2.23 2.27 -5.35
C GLU A 177 2.92 2.99 -6.53
N TRP A 178 3.47 4.18 -6.28
CA TRP A 178 4.11 5.02 -7.30
C TRP A 178 5.64 5.02 -7.22
N GLY A 179 6.23 4.20 -6.35
CA GLY A 179 7.66 3.92 -6.33
C GLY A 179 8.56 5.05 -5.82
N TYR A 180 8.06 5.86 -4.88
CA TYR A 180 8.82 6.92 -4.17
C TYR A 180 9.37 6.39 -2.84
N GLU A 181 10.53 5.74 -2.87
CA GLU A 181 11.10 5.10 -1.67
C GLU A 181 11.49 6.10 -0.56
N ASP A 182 11.98 7.29 -0.91
CA ASP A 182 12.32 8.32 0.10
C ASP A 182 11.08 8.86 0.81
N VAL A 183 10.00 9.11 0.07
CA VAL A 183 8.72 9.56 0.62
C VAL A 183 8.08 8.47 1.47
N LYS A 184 8.20 7.21 1.04
CA LYS A 184 7.76 6.04 1.80
C LYS A 184 8.50 5.93 3.13
N ALA A 185 9.84 6.03 3.10
CA ALA A 185 10.65 6.01 4.31
C ALA A 185 10.31 7.17 5.26
N MET A 186 10.06 8.36 4.71
CA MET A 186 9.60 9.52 5.47
C MET A 186 8.23 9.26 6.14
N ALA A 187 7.22 8.81 5.38
CA ALA A 187 5.90 8.53 5.92
C ALA A 187 5.95 7.45 7.02
N LEU A 188 6.76 6.40 6.84
CA LEU A 188 7.00 5.39 7.88
C LEU A 188 7.55 5.99 9.16
N ARG A 189 8.49 6.94 9.08
CA ARG A 189 9.05 7.61 10.27
C ARG A 189 7.98 8.37 11.03
N TYR A 190 7.12 9.11 10.35
CA TYR A 190 6.01 9.84 10.98
C TYR A 190 4.97 8.90 11.60
N ILE A 191 4.61 7.81 10.92
CA ILE A 191 3.68 6.80 11.45
C ILE A 191 4.26 6.13 12.71
N LYS A 192 5.53 5.72 12.67
CA LYS A 192 6.22 5.09 13.81
C LYS A 192 6.32 6.03 15.01
N GLY A 193 6.63 7.31 14.77
CA GLY A 193 6.71 8.33 15.82
C GLY A 193 5.37 8.64 16.49
N ARG A 194 4.26 8.27 15.86
CA ARG A 194 2.88 8.51 16.34
C ARG A 194 2.15 7.21 16.65
N ALA A 195 2.88 6.11 16.85
CA ALA A 195 2.28 4.80 17.09
C ALA A 195 1.34 4.78 18.30
N GLU A 196 1.59 5.62 19.31
CA GLU A 196 0.75 5.73 20.50
C GLU A 196 -0.68 6.24 20.24
N GLU A 197 -0.93 6.88 19.09
CA GLU A 197 -2.28 7.28 18.68
C GLU A 197 -3.18 6.08 18.32
N ILE A 198 -2.59 4.89 18.11
CA ILE A 198 -3.30 3.63 17.90
C ILE A 198 -2.94 2.70 19.07
N PRO A 199 -3.55 2.86 20.24
CA PRO A 199 -3.12 2.17 21.46
C PRO A 199 -3.33 0.66 21.40
N ASP A 200 -4.39 0.19 20.72
CA ASP A 200 -4.66 -1.24 20.58
C ASP A 200 -3.67 -1.91 19.61
N LEU A 201 -3.02 -2.97 20.09
CA LEU A 201 -1.98 -3.69 19.34
C LEU A 201 -2.55 -4.35 18.09
N VAL A 202 -3.74 -4.95 18.21
CA VAL A 202 -4.37 -5.69 17.12
C VAL A 202 -4.88 -4.75 16.05
N ASP A 203 -5.54 -3.65 16.44
CA ASP A 203 -5.91 -2.58 15.51
C ASP A 203 -4.69 -2.02 14.77
N ARG A 204 -3.57 -1.84 15.47
CA ARG A 204 -2.32 -1.38 14.85
C ARG A 204 -1.78 -2.38 13.83
N ILE A 205 -1.77 -3.68 14.15
CA ILE A 205 -1.34 -4.74 13.21
C ILE A 205 -2.23 -4.72 11.96
N VAL A 206 -3.55 -4.75 12.14
CA VAL A 206 -4.51 -4.79 11.02
C VAL A 206 -4.37 -3.56 10.14
N LEU A 207 -4.22 -2.37 10.75
CA LEU A 207 -4.03 -1.13 10.02
C LEU A 207 -2.70 -1.12 9.27
N TYR A 208 -1.62 -1.59 9.89
CA TYR A 208 -0.30 -1.60 9.26
C TYR A 208 -0.24 -2.60 8.10
N GLU A 209 -0.91 -3.74 8.21
CA GLU A 209 -1.08 -4.68 7.10
C GLU A 209 -1.90 -4.08 5.96
N LYS A 210 -3.01 -3.40 6.28
CA LYS A 210 -3.87 -2.74 5.29
C LYS A 210 -3.09 -1.77 4.40
N TYR A 211 -2.13 -1.05 4.97
CA TYR A 211 -1.27 -0.11 4.24
C TYR A 211 0.08 -0.70 3.79
N SER A 212 0.23 -2.03 3.85
CA SER A 212 1.43 -2.75 3.39
C SER A 212 2.74 -2.24 4.00
N LEU A 213 2.73 -1.96 5.30
CA LEU A 213 3.96 -1.57 6.01
C LEU A 213 4.99 -2.71 5.95
N PRO A 214 6.29 -2.39 5.96
CA PRO A 214 7.32 -3.40 5.88
C PRO A 214 7.26 -4.38 7.05
N SER A 215 7.61 -5.63 6.76
CA SER A 215 7.48 -6.76 7.68
C SER A 215 8.32 -6.58 8.94
N ASP A 216 9.45 -5.89 8.85
CA ASP A 216 10.32 -5.51 9.97
C ASP A 216 9.56 -4.73 11.07
N THR A 217 8.49 -4.03 10.68
CA THR A 217 7.68 -3.18 11.55
C THR A 217 6.52 -3.98 12.13
N ILE A 218 5.89 -4.85 11.34
CA ILE A 218 4.71 -5.63 11.73
C ILE A 218 5.11 -6.83 12.61
N LEU A 219 6.24 -7.47 12.32
CA LEU A 219 6.62 -8.72 12.96
C LEU A 219 6.85 -8.61 14.48
N PRO A 220 7.53 -7.58 15.02
CA PRO A 220 7.67 -7.42 16.46
C PRO A 220 6.32 -7.32 17.19
N MET A 221 5.28 -6.78 16.54
CA MET A 221 3.94 -6.70 17.12
C MET A 221 3.27 -8.07 17.20
N TYR A 222 3.44 -8.92 16.18
CA TYR A 222 3.00 -10.31 16.25
C TYR A 222 3.74 -11.10 17.33
N MET A 223 5.04 -10.85 17.52
CA MET A 223 5.79 -11.47 18.61
C MET A 223 5.21 -11.09 19.97
N THR A 224 4.95 -9.80 20.21
CA THR A 224 4.30 -9.32 21.44
C THR A 224 2.95 -10.00 21.67
N LEU A 225 2.15 -10.17 20.61
CA LEU A 225 0.86 -10.86 20.69
C LEU A 225 1.01 -12.36 21.01
N CYS A 226 2.06 -13.01 20.52
CA CYS A 226 2.36 -14.40 20.84
C CYS A 226 2.94 -14.57 22.26
N THR A 227 3.64 -13.58 22.82
CA THR A 227 4.29 -13.70 24.13
C THR A 227 3.50 -13.14 25.30
N ARG A 228 2.45 -12.32 25.06
CA ARG A 228 1.64 -11.74 26.13
C ARG A 228 0.92 -12.81 26.95
N GLU A 229 0.62 -12.54 28.22
CA GLU A 229 -0.02 -13.51 29.13
C GLU A 229 -1.42 -13.92 28.65
N GLU A 230 -2.24 -12.94 28.27
CA GLU A 230 -3.62 -13.16 27.84
C GLU A 230 -3.72 -13.66 26.40
N PHE A 231 -4.66 -14.58 26.15
CA PHE A 231 -4.96 -15.02 24.80
C PHE A 231 -5.59 -13.88 23.97
N PRO A 232 -5.46 -13.90 22.63
CA PRO A 232 -6.32 -13.12 21.75
C PRO A 232 -7.79 -13.31 22.11
N THR A 233 -8.48 -12.21 22.39
CA THR A 233 -9.92 -12.19 22.64
C THR A 233 -10.69 -12.47 21.35
N ASP A 234 -11.96 -12.87 21.45
CA ASP A 234 -12.78 -13.16 20.27
C ASP A 234 -12.91 -11.95 19.32
N THR A 235 -12.92 -10.73 19.87
CA THR A 235 -12.98 -9.49 19.10
C THR A 235 -11.67 -9.25 18.34
N GLU A 236 -10.52 -9.48 18.97
CA GLU A 236 -9.21 -9.42 18.34
C GLU A 236 -9.05 -10.49 17.25
N CYS A 237 -9.48 -11.72 17.53
CA CYS A 237 -9.49 -12.81 16.56
C CYS A 237 -10.33 -12.46 15.33
N SER A 238 -11.49 -11.84 15.55
CA SER A 238 -12.37 -11.38 14.47
C SER A 238 -11.70 -10.30 13.60
N LYS A 239 -10.94 -9.38 14.21
CA LYS A 239 -10.19 -8.33 13.49
C LYS A 239 -9.02 -8.90 12.68
N LEU A 240 -8.26 -9.84 13.24
CA LEU A 240 -7.13 -10.49 12.57
C LEU A 240 -7.60 -11.44 11.45
N GLY A 241 -8.76 -12.07 11.66
CA GLY A 241 -9.28 -13.15 10.84
C GLY A 241 -8.78 -14.52 11.29
N ASP A 242 -9.61 -15.54 11.05
CA ASP A 242 -9.47 -16.90 11.59
C ASP A 242 -8.10 -17.53 11.31
N THR A 243 -7.58 -17.32 10.10
CA THR A 243 -6.29 -17.92 9.70
C THR A 243 -5.14 -17.40 10.56
N ARG A 244 -5.06 -16.08 10.77
CA ARG A 244 -4.01 -15.45 11.57
C ARG A 244 -4.19 -15.77 13.05
N ALA A 245 -5.42 -15.68 13.55
CA ALA A 245 -5.73 -16.05 14.93
C ALA A 245 -5.27 -17.49 15.24
N LEU A 246 -5.59 -18.44 14.36
CA LEU A 246 -5.16 -19.83 14.51
C LEU A 246 -3.64 -19.99 14.44
N GLN A 247 -2.96 -19.25 13.56
CA GLN A 247 -1.49 -19.23 13.52
C GLN A 247 -0.88 -18.71 14.83
N ILE A 248 -1.44 -17.65 15.40
CA ILE A 248 -1.02 -17.10 16.69
C ILE A 248 -1.22 -18.12 17.81
N HIS A 249 -2.40 -18.74 17.91
CA HIS A 249 -2.64 -19.79 18.93
C HIS A 249 -1.66 -20.96 18.79
N ARG A 250 -1.42 -21.44 17.56
CA ARG A 250 -0.43 -22.50 17.31
C ARG A 250 0.99 -22.09 17.66
N ALA A 251 1.35 -20.83 17.44
CA ALA A 251 2.66 -20.30 17.81
C ALA A 251 2.82 -20.23 19.34
N ARG A 252 1.77 -19.77 20.05
CA ARG A 252 1.74 -19.68 21.52
C ARG A 252 1.97 -21.04 22.20
N GLU A 253 1.29 -22.09 21.76
CA GLU A 253 1.47 -23.46 22.28
C GLU A 253 2.90 -24.01 22.11
N ARG A 254 3.68 -23.43 21.20
CA ARG A 254 5.04 -23.88 20.89
C ARG A 254 6.12 -23.05 21.58
N LEU A 255 5.79 -21.90 22.17
CA LEU A 255 6.76 -21.06 22.90
C LEU A 255 7.16 -21.73 24.22
#